data_AF-A0A5S9ILY8-F1
#
_entry.id   AF-A0A5S9ILY8-F1
#
_cell.length_a   1.000
_cell.length_b   1.000
_cell.length_c   1.000
_cell.angle_alpha   90.00
_cell.angle_beta   90.00
_cell.angle_gamma   90.00
#
_symmetry.space_group_name_H-M   'P 1'
#
loop_
_entity.id
_entity.type
_entity.pdbx_description
1 polymer ?
#
loop_
_entity_poly.entity_id
_entity_poly.type
_entity_poly.pdbx_seq_one_letter_code
_entity_poly.pdbx_strand_id
1 'polypeptide(L)'
;MFSETTQLLILLAIFFFIMVPITIAKRGDNIVAKFLFRTIFFPFYLIRWWLRKKEIERRRRNYEILGQYVALLGNNSATLGFFRELIEKGIKEEELEKLIQANLQKMKDFDEGKKKEAIRSKLEEEMQMRELAQEQQTILSEAKMSLEQIKFREQLLDGLYQKIRRKYGL
;
A
#
# COMPACT_ATOMS: atom_id res chain seq x y z
N MET A 1 36.00 -39.91 5.63
CA MET A 1 36.65 -40.30 6.90
C MET A 1 38.03 -39.65 6.91
N PHE A 2 38.28 -38.71 7.82
CA PHE A 2 39.63 -38.18 8.04
C PHE A 2 40.47 -39.28 8.70
N SER A 3 41.70 -39.52 8.23
CA SER A 3 42.58 -40.54 8.83
C SER A 3 42.89 -40.17 10.28
N GLU A 4 43.09 -41.15 11.16
CA GLU A 4 43.43 -40.92 12.58
C GLU A 4 44.64 -39.98 12.74
N THR A 5 45.57 -40.02 11.78
CA THR A 5 46.74 -39.13 11.71
C THR A 5 46.36 -37.65 11.50
N THR A 6 45.34 -37.36 10.69
CA THR A 6 44.87 -35.98 10.47
C THR A 6 44.11 -35.43 11.67
N GLN A 7 43.36 -36.27 12.39
CA GLN A 7 42.69 -35.86 13.63
C GLN A 7 43.68 -35.55 14.75
N LEU A 8 44.73 -36.37 14.90
CA LEU A 8 45.82 -36.13 15.84
C LEU A 8 46.56 -34.82 15.53
N LEU A 9 46.87 -34.55 14.26
CA LEU A 9 47.52 -33.29 13.85
C LEU A 9 46.67 -32.05 14.15
N ILE A 10 45.36 -32.12 13.95
CA ILE A 10 44.44 -31.01 14.26
C ILE A 10 44.37 -30.77 15.78
N LEU A 11 44.27 -31.84 16.58
CA LEU A 11 44.29 -31.75 18.05
C LEU A 11 45.62 -31.16 18.55
N LEU A 12 46.75 -31.56 17.97
CA LEU A 12 48.07 -31.03 18.31
C LEU A 12 48.21 -29.54 17.94
N ALA A 13 47.67 -29.14 16.78
CA ALA A 13 47.65 -27.74 16.35
C ALA A 13 46.79 -26.87 17.26
N ILE A 14 45.59 -27.34 17.65
CA ILE A 14 44.70 -26.65 18.60
C ILE A 14 45.38 -26.54 19.97
N PHE A 15 46.01 -27.62 20.45
CA PHE A 15 46.73 -27.63 21.72
C PHE A 15 47.89 -26.60 21.72
N PHE A 16 48.68 -26.53 20.65
CA PHE A 16 49.72 -25.52 20.50
C PHE A 16 49.14 -24.10 20.47
N PHE A 17 48.02 -23.90 19.77
CA PHE A 17 47.37 -22.60 19.69
C PHE A 17 46.83 -22.10 21.03
N ILE A 18 46.49 -23.00 21.95
CA ILE A 18 45.98 -22.67 23.29
C ILE A 18 47.13 -22.56 24.31
N MET A 19 48.06 -23.51 24.31
CA MET A 19 49.11 -23.61 25.34
C MET A 19 50.26 -22.63 25.14
N VAL A 20 50.63 -22.28 23.90
CA VAL A 20 51.70 -21.33 23.61
C VAL A 20 51.35 -19.91 24.11
N PRO A 21 50.14 -19.36 23.90
CA PRO A 21 49.75 -18.08 24.50
C PRO A 21 49.77 -18.09 26.03
N ILE A 22 49.35 -19.19 26.67
CA ILE A 22 49.29 -19.31 28.15
C ILE A 22 50.70 -19.33 28.75
N THR A 23 51.63 -20.06 28.13
CA THR A 23 53.03 -20.14 28.59
C THR A 23 53.79 -18.83 28.35
N ILE A 24 53.54 -18.14 27.24
CA ILE A 24 54.11 -16.81 26.96
C ILE A 24 53.53 -15.76 27.91
N ALA A 25 52.23 -15.81 28.22
CA ALA A 25 51.61 -14.90 29.18
C ALA A 25 52.19 -15.04 30.60
N LYS A 26 52.59 -16.25 31.02
CA LYS A 26 53.26 -16.50 32.31
C LYS A 26 54.70 -15.97 32.39
N ARG A 27 55.40 -15.79 31.25
CA ARG A 27 56.81 -15.33 31.23
C ARG A 27 57.00 -13.82 31.38
N GLY A 28 55.93 -13.03 31.42
CA GLY A 28 56.02 -11.58 31.62
C GLY A 28 56.42 -10.78 30.36
N ASP A 29 56.61 -11.44 29.22
CA ASP A 29 56.84 -10.78 27.92
C ASP A 29 55.53 -10.21 27.37
N ASN A 30 55.13 -9.10 27.99
CA ASN A 30 53.88 -8.37 27.75
C ASN A 30 53.74 -7.93 26.28
N ILE A 31 54.85 -7.85 25.53
CA ILE A 31 54.89 -7.47 24.11
C ILE A 31 54.40 -8.61 23.22
N VAL A 32 54.87 -9.85 23.44
CA VAL A 32 54.53 -11.01 22.59
C VAL A 32 53.08 -11.44 22.85
N ALA A 33 52.65 -11.42 24.11
CA ALA A 33 51.25 -11.69 24.47
C ALA A 33 50.28 -10.65 23.88
N LYS A 34 50.62 -9.36 23.94
CA LYS A 34 49.85 -8.30 23.26
C LYS A 34 49.81 -8.51 21.75
N PHE A 35 50.91 -8.92 21.14
CA PHE A 35 50.99 -9.15 19.69
C PHE A 35 50.11 -10.32 19.24
N LEU A 36 50.15 -11.46 19.94
CA LEU A 36 49.29 -12.62 19.70
C LEU A 36 47.81 -12.30 19.92
N PHE A 37 47.48 -11.56 20.98
CA PHE A 37 46.11 -11.11 21.21
C PHE A 37 45.65 -10.20 20.08
N ARG A 38 46.50 -9.28 19.61
CA ARG A 38 46.18 -8.41 18.47
C ARG A 38 46.00 -9.21 17.19
N THR A 39 46.88 -10.15 16.85
CA THR A 39 46.77 -10.91 15.58
C THR A 39 45.61 -11.90 15.57
N ILE A 40 45.17 -12.43 16.72
CA ILE A 40 44.05 -13.38 16.78
C ILE A 40 42.71 -12.65 16.94
N PHE A 41 42.63 -11.62 17.80
CA PHE A 41 41.38 -10.92 18.05
C PHE A 41 41.07 -9.84 17.00
N PHE A 42 42.08 -9.27 16.33
CA PHE A 42 41.86 -8.25 15.29
C PHE A 42 41.10 -8.79 14.06
N PRO A 43 41.42 -9.97 13.49
CA PRO A 43 40.61 -10.58 12.43
C PRO A 43 39.15 -10.80 12.85
N PHE A 44 38.94 -11.26 14.08
CA PHE A 44 37.59 -11.46 14.63
C PHE A 44 36.82 -10.13 14.75
N TYR A 45 37.49 -9.08 15.24
CA TYR A 45 36.92 -7.73 15.28
C TYR A 45 36.61 -7.18 13.89
N LEU A 46 37.49 -7.41 12.91
CA LEU A 46 37.33 -6.97 11.52
C LEU A 46 36.13 -7.65 10.85
N ILE A 47 35.98 -8.97 11.03
CA ILE A 47 34.83 -9.73 10.51
C ILE A 47 33.54 -9.22 11.15
N ARG A 48 33.52 -9.08 12.47
CA ARG A 48 32.34 -8.57 13.19
C ARG A 48 32.00 -7.14 12.79
N TRP A 49 33.00 -6.29 12.57
CA TRP A 49 32.82 -4.94 12.08
C TRP A 49 32.25 -4.94 10.65
N TRP A 50 32.79 -5.76 9.76
CA TRP A 50 32.34 -5.87 8.37
C TRP A 50 30.90 -6.37 8.26
N LEU A 51 30.52 -7.37 9.07
CA LEU A 51 29.15 -7.87 9.15
C LEU A 51 28.19 -6.76 9.60
N ARG A 52 28.53 -6.00 10.65
CA ARG A 52 27.73 -4.85 11.08
C ARG A 52 27.63 -3.78 9.99
N LYS A 53 28.73 -3.51 9.30
CA LYS A 53 28.76 -2.52 8.21
C LYS A 53 27.82 -2.92 7.07
N LYS A 54 27.83 -4.20 6.68
CA LYS A 54 26.89 -4.75 5.69
C LYS A 54 25.44 -4.65 6.14
N GLU A 55 25.16 -4.90 7.41
CA GLU A 55 23.80 -4.81 7.94
C GLU A 55 23.27 -3.37 7.90
N ILE A 56 24.12 -2.40 8.28
CA ILE A 56 23.79 -0.96 8.20
C ILE A 56 23.54 -0.54 6.75
N GLU A 57 24.40 -0.95 5.81
CA GLU A 57 24.23 -0.65 4.39
C GLU A 57 22.96 -1.29 3.81
N ARG A 58 22.56 -2.48 4.27
CA ARG A 58 21.30 -3.11 3.88
C ARG A 58 20.09 -2.36 4.44
N ARG A 59 20.11 -1.99 5.72
CA ARG A 59 19.04 -1.19 6.33
C ARG A 59 18.89 0.15 5.60
N ARG A 60 19.99 0.81 5.23
CA ARG A 60 19.97 2.05 4.47
C ARG A 60 19.26 1.90 3.13
N ARG A 61 19.62 0.87 2.34
CA ARG A 61 18.93 0.58 1.07
C ARG A 61 17.45 0.29 1.25
N ASN A 62 17.10 -0.51 2.25
CA ASN A 62 15.70 -0.77 2.58
C ASN A 62 14.92 0.51 2.93
N TYR A 63 15.55 1.46 3.65
CA TYR A 63 14.95 2.76 3.93
C TYR A 63 14.85 3.66 2.69
N GLU A 64 15.79 3.56 1.74
CA GLU A 64 15.70 4.26 0.46
C GLU A 64 14.53 3.73 -0.38
N ILE A 65 14.34 2.40 -0.44
CA ILE A 65 13.19 1.75 -1.09
C ILE A 65 11.88 2.18 -0.41
N LEU A 66 11.84 2.19 0.93
CA LEU A 66 10.68 2.68 1.67
C LEU A 66 10.41 4.16 1.38
N GLY A 67 11.44 4.99 1.25
CA GLY A 67 11.31 6.40 0.88
C GLY A 67 10.71 6.59 -0.52
N GLN A 68 11.14 5.79 -1.49
CA GLN A 68 10.55 5.78 -2.83
C GLN A 68 9.06 5.38 -2.80
N TYR A 69 8.70 4.39 -1.98
CA TYR A 69 7.31 3.98 -1.77
C TYR A 69 6.45 5.12 -1.19
N VAL A 70 6.94 5.83 -0.17
CA VAL A 70 6.24 6.98 0.43
C VAL A 70 5.99 8.07 -0.60
N ALA A 71 6.98 8.35 -1.46
CA ALA A 71 6.85 9.35 -2.51
C ALA A 71 5.77 9.01 -3.55
N LEU A 72 5.55 7.72 -3.82
CA LEU A 72 4.62 7.25 -4.85
C LEU A 72 3.16 7.17 -4.41
N LEU A 73 2.86 6.77 -3.17
CA LEU A 73 1.49 6.53 -2.70
C LEU A 73 1.06 7.33 -1.46
N GLY A 74 1.95 8.17 -0.94
CA GLY A 74 1.66 8.97 0.23
C GLY A 74 1.80 8.21 1.55
N ASN A 75 1.50 8.93 2.63
CA ASN A 75 1.94 8.57 3.99
C ASN A 75 0.87 7.76 4.73
N ASN A 76 0.84 6.43 4.53
CA ASN A 76 0.06 5.53 5.39
C ASN A 76 0.90 5.13 6.62
N SER A 77 0.69 5.83 7.74
CA SER A 77 1.49 5.68 8.96
C SER A 77 1.53 4.25 9.50
N ALA A 78 0.42 3.50 9.42
CA ALA A 78 0.34 2.12 9.88
C ALA A 78 1.19 1.19 9.02
N THR A 79 1.09 1.33 7.70
CA THR A 79 1.87 0.54 6.75
C THR A 79 3.36 0.84 6.84
N LEU A 80 3.73 2.11 7.00
CA LEU A 80 5.13 2.50 7.18
C LEU A 80 5.71 2.03 8.52
N GLY A 81 4.91 2.05 9.59
CA GLY A 81 5.28 1.46 10.88
C GLY A 81 5.61 -0.03 10.75
N PHE A 82 4.76 -0.77 10.04
CA PHE A 82 4.97 -2.19 9.74
C PHE A 82 6.25 -2.43 8.93
N PHE A 83 6.47 -1.70 7.84
CA PHE A 83 7.68 -1.86 7.03
C PHE A 83 8.94 -1.46 7.80
N ARG A 84 8.87 -0.40 8.61
CA ARG A 84 9.97 -0.01 9.48
C ARG A 84 10.34 -1.13 10.47
N GLU A 85 9.35 -1.74 11.11
CA GLU A 85 9.58 -2.87 12.02
C GLU A 85 10.23 -4.07 11.30
N LEU A 86 9.82 -4.37 10.06
CA LEU A 86 10.45 -5.41 9.24
C LEU A 86 11.91 -5.09 8.89
N ILE A 87 12.22 -3.83 8.59
CA ILE A 87 13.60 -3.38 8.34
C ILE A 87 14.44 -3.52 9.61
N GLU A 88 13.90 -3.16 10.77
CA GLU A 88 14.57 -3.30 12.07
C GLU A 88 14.82 -4.77 12.44
N LYS A 89 13.93 -5.69 12.04
CA LYS A 89 14.10 -7.15 12.16
C LYS A 89 15.06 -7.75 11.13
N GLY A 90 15.57 -6.97 10.17
CA GLY A 90 16.59 -7.40 9.22
C GLY A 90 16.05 -8.15 8.00
N ILE A 91 14.86 -7.80 7.52
CA ILE A 91 14.29 -8.35 6.28
C ILE A 91 15.25 -8.19 5.10
N LYS A 92 15.22 -9.15 4.17
CA LYS A 92 15.95 -9.05 2.91
C LYS A 92 15.32 -8.00 2.00
N GLU A 93 16.16 -7.35 1.20
CA GLU A 93 15.77 -6.29 0.26
C GLU A 93 14.69 -6.79 -0.73
N GLU A 94 14.90 -7.95 -1.34
CA GLU A 94 13.95 -8.56 -2.29
C GLU A 94 12.58 -8.87 -1.68
N GLU A 95 12.55 -9.29 -0.41
CA GLU A 95 11.29 -9.59 0.29
C GLU A 95 10.53 -8.30 0.61
N LEU A 96 11.25 -7.25 1.01
CA LEU A 96 10.67 -5.93 1.24
C LEU A 96 10.07 -5.36 -0.05
N GLU A 97 10.80 -5.41 -1.17
CA GLU A 97 10.31 -4.96 -2.47
C GLU A 97 9.02 -5.69 -2.89
N LYS A 98 8.99 -7.02 -2.76
CA LYS A 98 7.79 -7.81 -3.08
C LYS A 98 6.59 -7.44 -2.22
N LEU A 99 6.79 -7.25 -0.91
CA LEU A 99 5.72 -6.84 -0.01
C LEU A 99 5.20 -5.44 -0.33
N ILE A 100 6.10 -4.52 -0.64
CA ILE A 100 5.77 -3.16 -1.07
C ILE A 100 4.96 -3.22 -2.38
N GLN A 101 5.45 -3.92 -3.41
CA GLN A 101 4.75 -4.05 -4.69
C GLN A 101 3.37 -4.71 -4.57
N ALA A 102 3.25 -5.75 -3.76
CA ALA A 102 1.95 -6.39 -3.51
C ALA A 102 0.96 -5.43 -2.85
N ASN A 103 1.43 -4.57 -1.94
CA ASN A 103 0.58 -3.57 -1.32
C ASN A 103 0.22 -2.43 -2.30
N LEU A 104 1.18 -1.99 -3.12
CA LEU A 104 0.95 -1.02 -4.21
C LEU A 104 -0.18 -1.51 -5.13
N GLN A 105 -0.13 -2.78 -5.53
CA GLN A 105 -1.12 -3.34 -6.45
C GLN A 105 -2.51 -3.39 -5.81
N LYS A 106 -2.62 -3.87 -4.55
CA LYS A 106 -3.89 -3.90 -3.82
C LYS A 106 -4.52 -2.52 -3.70
N MET A 107 -3.73 -1.48 -3.45
CA MET A 107 -4.23 -0.10 -3.38
C MET A 107 -4.75 0.37 -4.74
N LYS A 108 -4.02 0.08 -5.83
CA LYS A 108 -4.48 0.40 -7.19
C LYS A 108 -5.79 -0.30 -7.54
N ASP A 109 -5.88 -1.59 -7.26
CA ASP A 109 -7.08 -2.39 -7.53
C ASP A 109 -8.30 -1.87 -6.74
N PHE A 110 -8.07 -1.45 -5.49
CA PHE A 110 -9.10 -0.84 -4.64
C PHE A 110 -9.58 0.52 -5.16
N ASP A 111 -8.66 1.39 -5.57
CA ASP A 111 -9.00 2.70 -6.15
C ASP A 111 -9.72 2.56 -7.49
N GLU A 112 -9.31 1.61 -8.34
CA GLU A 112 -10.01 1.29 -9.57
C GLU A 112 -11.42 0.74 -9.31
N GLY A 113 -11.57 -0.12 -8.29
CA GLY A 113 -12.86 -0.62 -7.84
C GLY A 113 -13.80 0.52 -7.43
N LYS A 114 -13.33 1.43 -6.58
CA LYS A 114 -14.08 2.62 -6.16
C LYS A 114 -14.46 3.53 -7.31
N LYS A 115 -13.55 3.75 -8.27
CA LYS A 115 -13.85 4.55 -9.47
C LYS A 115 -14.94 3.90 -10.32
N LYS A 116 -14.87 2.60 -10.53
CA LYS A 116 -15.90 1.86 -11.28
C LYS A 116 -17.25 1.91 -10.58
N GLU A 117 -17.27 1.77 -9.27
CA GLU A 117 -18.49 1.86 -8.47
C GLU A 117 -19.10 3.27 -8.51
N ALA A 118 -18.28 4.31 -8.38
CA ALA A 118 -18.72 5.69 -8.52
C ALA A 118 -19.27 5.99 -9.93
N ILE A 119 -18.66 5.43 -10.97
CA ILE A 119 -19.17 5.55 -12.35
C ILE A 119 -20.52 4.84 -12.50
N ARG A 120 -20.66 3.64 -11.94
CA ARG A 120 -21.93 2.88 -11.97
C ARG A 120 -23.04 3.63 -11.23
N SER A 121 -22.77 4.11 -10.03
CA SER A 121 -23.71 4.91 -9.24
C SER A 121 -24.14 6.18 -10.00
N LYS A 122 -23.20 6.90 -10.62
CA LYS A 122 -23.55 8.06 -11.46
C LYS A 122 -24.38 7.69 -12.69
N LEU A 123 -24.08 6.56 -13.34
CA LEU A 123 -24.84 6.09 -14.49
C LEU A 123 -26.27 5.71 -14.08
N GLU A 124 -26.45 5.05 -12.94
CA GLU A 124 -27.75 4.72 -12.37
C GLU A 124 -28.55 5.98 -12.01
N GLU A 125 -27.91 6.97 -11.37
CA GLU A 125 -28.53 8.27 -11.09
C GLU A 125 -28.95 8.99 -12.39
N GLU A 126 -28.10 9.00 -13.42
CA GLU A 126 -28.46 9.60 -14.72
C GLU A 126 -29.63 8.88 -15.40
N MET A 127 -29.70 7.55 -15.32
CA MET A 127 -30.82 6.79 -15.86
C MET A 127 -32.12 7.11 -15.11
N GLN A 128 -32.09 7.11 -13.78
CA GLN A 128 -33.25 7.46 -12.95
C GLN A 128 -33.73 8.90 -13.23
N MET A 129 -32.80 9.85 -13.38
CA MET A 129 -33.14 11.23 -13.72
C MET A 129 -33.78 11.34 -15.12
N ARG A 130 -33.35 10.52 -16.09
CA ARG A 130 -33.97 10.48 -17.42
C ARG A 130 -35.38 9.88 -17.38
N GLU A 131 -35.57 8.81 -16.62
CA GLU A 131 -36.89 8.20 -16.41
C GLU A 131 -37.87 9.20 -15.78
N LEU A 132 -37.45 9.87 -14.69
CA LEU A 132 -38.25 10.92 -14.05
C LEU A 132 -38.56 12.08 -15.01
N ALA A 133 -37.62 12.49 -15.85
CA ALA A 133 -37.85 13.53 -16.84
C ALA A 133 -38.89 13.11 -17.90
N GLN A 134 -38.86 11.85 -18.34
CA GLN A 134 -39.86 11.29 -19.26
C GLN A 134 -41.24 11.20 -18.62
N GLU A 135 -41.32 10.77 -17.35
CA GLU A 135 -42.57 10.76 -16.59
C GLU A 135 -43.14 12.17 -16.44
N GLN A 136 -42.33 13.15 -16.06
CA GLN A 136 -42.75 14.55 -15.97
C GLN A 136 -43.23 15.10 -17.31
N GLN A 137 -42.55 14.76 -18.41
CA GLN A 137 -42.99 15.18 -19.75
C GLN A 137 -44.34 14.58 -20.11
N THR A 138 -44.57 13.31 -19.75
CA THR A 138 -45.84 12.62 -19.97
C THR A 138 -46.96 13.28 -19.17
N ILE A 139 -46.76 13.50 -17.88
CA ILE A 139 -47.72 14.19 -17.00
C ILE A 139 -48.03 15.59 -17.54
N LEU A 140 -47.01 16.34 -17.97
CA LEU A 140 -47.18 17.68 -18.51
C LEU A 140 -47.97 17.67 -19.83
N SER A 141 -47.80 16.64 -20.67
CA SER A 141 -48.59 16.46 -21.89
C SER A 141 -50.06 16.17 -21.58
N GLU A 142 -50.34 15.31 -20.60
CA GLU A 142 -51.69 14.99 -20.15
C GLU A 142 -52.38 16.23 -19.56
N ALA A 143 -51.67 16.98 -18.72
CA ALA A 143 -52.18 18.22 -18.13
C ALA A 143 -52.52 19.27 -19.20
N LYS A 144 -51.69 19.41 -20.26
CA LYS A 144 -51.98 20.29 -21.39
C LYS A 144 -53.24 19.88 -22.14
N MET A 145 -53.39 18.59 -22.46
CA MET A 145 -54.60 18.08 -23.11
C MET A 145 -55.85 18.31 -22.24
N SER A 146 -55.76 18.09 -20.92
CA SER A 146 -56.85 18.36 -19.99
C SER A 146 -57.25 19.84 -19.99
N LEU A 147 -56.27 20.75 -19.97
CA LEU A 147 -56.51 22.19 -20.08
C LEU A 147 -57.19 22.59 -21.39
N GLU A 148 -56.79 22.00 -22.52
CA GLU A 148 -57.42 22.24 -23.81
C GLU A 148 -58.87 21.76 -23.84
N GLN A 149 -59.16 20.59 -23.24
CA GLN A 149 -60.53 20.10 -23.10
C GLN A 149 -61.39 21.03 -22.24
N ILE A 150 -60.85 21.56 -21.14
CA ILE A 150 -61.56 22.53 -20.30
C ILE A 150 -61.88 23.80 -21.09
N LYS A 151 -60.88 24.37 -21.79
CA LYS A 151 -61.09 25.56 -22.64
C LYS A 151 -62.14 25.33 -23.72
N PHE A 152 -62.13 24.16 -24.34
CA PHE A 152 -63.14 23.80 -25.35
C PHE A 152 -64.54 23.73 -24.74
N ARG A 153 -64.68 23.15 -23.54
CA ARG A 153 -65.97 23.11 -22.81
C ARG A 153 -66.45 24.51 -22.44
N GLU A 154 -65.56 25.40 -22.00
CA GLU A 154 -65.89 26.80 -21.73
C GLU A 154 -66.41 27.51 -22.98
N GLN A 155 -65.73 27.36 -24.12
CA GLN A 155 -66.18 27.93 -25.39
C GLN A 155 -67.56 27.42 -25.83
N LEU A 156 -67.84 26.12 -25.63
CA LEU A 156 -69.15 25.55 -25.91
C LEU A 156 -70.23 26.13 -24.99
N LEU A 157 -69.94 26.26 -23.69
CA LEU A 157 -70.85 26.87 -22.72
C LEU A 157 -71.14 28.32 -23.09
N ASP A 158 -70.13 29.12 -23.41
CA ASP A 158 -70.30 30.51 -23.86
C ASP A 158 -71.16 30.59 -25.12
N GLY A 159 -70.93 29.70 -26.09
CA GLY A 159 -71.75 29.59 -27.29
C GLY A 159 -73.21 29.25 -27.00
N LEU A 160 -73.46 28.34 -26.05
CA LEU A 160 -74.81 27.99 -25.59
C LEU A 160 -75.46 29.16 -24.84
N TYR A 161 -74.74 29.83 -23.94
CA TYR A 161 -75.21 31.02 -23.24
C TYR A 161 -75.62 32.11 -24.22
N GLN A 162 -74.78 32.43 -25.22
CA GLN A 162 -75.13 33.41 -26.25
C GLN A 162 -76.36 33.01 -27.06
N LYS A 163 -76.53 31.72 -27.40
CA LYS A 163 -77.73 31.22 -28.09
C LYS A 163 -78.99 31.37 -27.24
N ILE A 164 -78.93 30.99 -25.95
CA ILE A 164 -80.03 31.15 -25.00
C ILE A 164 -80.38 32.63 -24.85
N ARG A 165 -79.36 33.48 -24.68
CA ARG A 165 -79.50 34.93 -24.58
C ARG A 165 -80.24 35.52 -25.79
N ARG A 166 -79.82 35.16 -27.00
CA ARG A 166 -80.49 35.58 -28.25
C ARG A 166 -81.93 35.05 -28.36
N LYS A 167 -82.19 33.83 -27.89
CA LYS A 167 -83.52 33.19 -28.01
C LYS A 167 -84.54 33.73 -27.01
N TYR A 168 -84.11 34.08 -25.79
CA TYR A 168 -84.99 34.50 -24.70
C TYR A 168 -84.90 35.98 -24.36
N GLY A 169 -84.07 36.77 -25.04
CA GLY A 169 -84.03 38.23 -24.93
C GLY A 169 -83.55 38.77 -23.57
N LEU A 170 -82.67 38.02 -22.88
CA LEU A 170 -81.91 38.48 -21.71
C LEU A 170 -80.63 39.23 -22.14
#